data_AF-A0A564Z7K7-F1
#
_entry.id   AF-A0A564Z7K7-F1
#
_cell.length_a   1.000
_cell.length_b   1.000
_cell.length_c   1.000
_cell.angle_alpha   90.00
_cell.angle_beta   90.00
_cell.angle_gamma   90.00
#
_symmetry.space_group_name_H-M   'P 1'
#
loop_
_entity.id
_entity.type
_entity.pdbx_description
1 polymer ?
#
loop_
_entity_poly.entity_id
_entity_poly.type
_entity_poly.pdbx_seq_one_letter_code
_entity_poly.pdbx_strand_id
1 'polypeptide(L)'
;MLKALQTFPCGSLILICARLRCSASNPSCEPHKKVHIRSNEYETDKWYNLSPKILDLLSRNLHNQEYHPLWLIKQRIIDFLHKRSEHRQPDGKTLFSVYDSISPVVSTFQNF
;
A
#
# COMPACT_ATOMS: atom_id res chain seq x y z
N MET A 1 45.84 -38.06 -37.96
CA MET A 1 44.50 -38.63 -37.65
C MET A 1 44.68 -39.86 -36.78
N LEU A 2 43.74 -40.05 -35.85
CA LEU A 2 43.90 -40.69 -34.54
C LEU A 2 44.26 -42.19 -34.52
N LYS A 3 44.92 -42.55 -33.41
CA LYS A 3 45.26 -43.89 -32.94
C LYS A 3 44.06 -44.61 -32.30
N ALA A 4 43.94 -45.89 -32.64
CA ALA A 4 43.74 -47.10 -31.82
C ALA A 4 42.66 -47.18 -30.72
N LEU A 5 41.94 -48.31 -30.79
CA LEU A 5 41.10 -48.96 -29.77
C LEU A 5 41.81 -49.23 -28.44
N GLN A 6 41.09 -49.10 -27.30
CA GLN A 6 41.19 -50.07 -26.19
C GLN A 6 40.02 -49.93 -25.19
N THR A 7 39.49 -51.08 -24.77
CA THR A 7 38.54 -51.29 -23.66
C THR A 7 39.26 -51.38 -22.31
N PHE A 8 38.47 -51.50 -21.21
CA PHE A 8 38.76 -51.95 -19.81
C PHE A 8 38.47 -50.86 -18.73
N PRO A 9 38.29 -51.22 -17.43
CA PRO A 9 37.01 -51.62 -16.84
C PRO A 9 36.70 -50.91 -15.49
N CYS A 10 35.59 -51.30 -14.85
CA CYS A 10 35.29 -51.29 -13.40
C CYS A 10 36.26 -50.58 -12.42
N GLY A 11 35.73 -49.71 -11.56
CA GLY A 11 36.32 -49.44 -10.23
C GLY A 11 36.15 -48.02 -9.68
N SER A 12 35.36 -47.91 -8.61
CA SER A 12 35.26 -46.86 -7.59
C SER A 12 35.97 -45.52 -7.81
N LEU A 13 35.20 -44.43 -7.85
CA LEU A 13 35.72 -43.08 -7.60
C LEU A 13 34.96 -42.41 -6.44
N ILE A 14 35.77 -42.10 -5.44
CA ILE A 14 35.50 -41.40 -4.18
C ILE A 14 34.75 -40.09 -4.43
N LEU A 15 33.58 -39.93 -3.81
CA LEU A 15 32.85 -38.67 -3.82
C LEU A 15 33.55 -37.66 -2.90
N ILE A 16 34.41 -36.83 -3.48
CA ILE A 16 35.00 -35.68 -2.80
C ILE A 16 33.86 -34.70 -2.52
N CYS A 17 33.44 -34.61 -1.26
CA CYS A 17 32.49 -33.60 -0.79
C CYS A 17 33.17 -32.23 -0.88
N ALA A 18 33.00 -31.56 -2.02
CA ALA A 18 33.44 -30.19 -2.21
C ALA A 18 32.65 -29.30 -1.24
N ARG A 19 33.38 -28.69 -0.30
CA ARG A 19 32.86 -27.66 0.61
C ARG A 19 32.16 -26.59 -0.22
N LEU A 20 30.82 -26.59 -0.24
CA LEU A 20 30.06 -25.44 -0.73
C LEU A 20 30.34 -24.28 0.22
N ARG A 21 31.16 -23.36 -0.28
CA ARG A 21 31.40 -22.07 0.32
C ARG A 21 30.09 -21.29 0.21
N CYS A 22 29.33 -21.19 1.31
CA CYS A 22 28.19 -20.30 1.37
C CYS A 22 28.72 -18.87 1.21
N SER A 23 28.60 -18.30 0.01
CA SER A 23 28.70 -16.86 -0.15
C SER A 23 27.52 -16.26 0.59
N ALA A 24 27.78 -15.56 1.70
CA ALA A 24 26.85 -14.61 2.25
C ALA A 24 26.55 -13.60 1.13
N SER A 25 25.36 -13.69 0.53
CA SER A 25 24.86 -12.65 -0.35
C SER A 25 24.80 -11.37 0.49
N ASN A 26 25.55 -10.36 0.06
CA ASN A 26 25.37 -8.99 0.54
C ASN A 26 23.86 -8.66 0.51
N PRO A 27 23.31 -7.92 1.49
CA PRO A 27 21.95 -7.39 1.36
C PRO A 27 21.94 -6.45 0.16
N SER A 28 21.54 -7.01 -0.98
CA SER A 28 21.25 -6.27 -2.20
C SER A 28 20.23 -5.20 -1.83
N CYS A 29 20.51 -3.96 -2.23
CA CYS A 29 19.56 -2.86 -2.19
C CYS A 29 18.32 -3.33 -2.96
N GLU A 30 17.27 -3.73 -2.24
CA GLU A 30 16.01 -4.14 -2.84
C GLU A 30 15.54 -3.02 -3.77
N PRO A 31 15.17 -3.31 -5.03
CA PRO A 31 14.75 -2.28 -5.96
C PRO A 31 13.61 -1.49 -5.30
N HIS A 32 13.82 -0.19 -5.09
CA HIS A 32 12.82 0.71 -4.55
C HIS A 32 11.55 0.58 -5.39
N LYS A 33 10.56 -0.15 -4.85
CA LYS A 33 9.29 -0.32 -5.52
C LYS A 33 8.57 1.02 -5.37
N LYS A 34 8.03 1.53 -6.47
CA LYS A 34 7.22 2.72 -6.43
C LYS A 34 5.75 2.34 -6.43
N VAL A 35 4.94 3.08 -5.69
CA VAL A 35 3.51 2.85 -5.55
C VAL A 35 2.77 4.11 -5.97
N HIS A 36 1.85 3.94 -6.92
CA HIS A 36 1.00 5.02 -7.38
C HIS A 36 -0.29 5.03 -6.56
N ILE A 37 -0.55 6.16 -5.90
CA ILE A 37 -1.80 6.39 -5.18
C ILE A 37 -2.42 7.65 -5.77
N ARG A 38 -3.57 7.48 -6.45
CA ARG A 38 -4.23 8.53 -7.23
C ARG A 38 -3.27 9.09 -8.29
N SER A 39 -2.94 10.39 -8.23
CA SER A 39 -2.06 11.06 -9.19
C SER A 39 -0.61 11.20 -8.70
N ASN A 40 -0.29 10.63 -7.53
CA ASN A 40 1.02 10.78 -6.91
C ASN A 40 1.77 9.44 -6.88
N GLU A 41 3.09 9.51 -6.97
CA GLU A 41 3.99 8.38 -6.86
C GLU A 41 4.75 8.46 -5.53
N TYR A 42 4.81 7.35 -4.80
CA TYR A 42 5.48 7.24 -3.51
C TYR A 42 6.53 6.14 -3.55
N GLU A 43 7.70 6.41 -2.98
CA GLU A 43 8.74 5.40 -2.79
C GLU A 43 8.38 4.51 -1.61
N THR A 44 8.49 3.18 -1.78
CA THR A 44 8.29 2.25 -0.66
C THR A 44 9.51 2.24 0.25
N ASP A 45 9.26 2.20 1.56
CA ASP A 45 10.26 2.08 2.60
C ASP A 45 10.06 0.79 3.41
N LYS A 46 10.73 0.68 4.56
CA LYS A 46 10.61 -0.46 5.49
C LYS A 46 9.26 -0.52 6.20
N TRP A 47 8.48 0.56 6.20
CA TRP A 47 7.19 0.65 6.88
C TRP A 47 6.01 0.44 5.93
N TYR A 48 6.26 0.38 4.62
CA TYR A 48 5.24 0.08 3.64
C TYR A 48 4.58 -1.28 3.88
N ASN A 49 3.27 -1.26 4.15
CA ASN A 49 2.46 -2.43 4.50
C ASN A 49 1.13 -2.53 3.72
N LEU A 50 0.98 -1.77 2.62
CA LEU A 50 -0.26 -1.71 1.86
C LEU A 50 -0.40 -2.89 0.89
N SER A 51 -1.55 -3.58 0.95
CA SER A 51 -1.91 -4.63 -0.01
C SER A 51 -2.61 -4.06 -1.24
N PRO A 52 -2.53 -4.74 -2.42
CA PRO A 52 -3.26 -4.32 -3.63
C PRO A 52 -4.76 -4.13 -3.38
N LYS A 53 -5.37 -5.02 -2.58
CA LYS A 53 -6.78 -4.94 -2.21
C LYS A 53 -7.13 -3.64 -1.45
N ILE A 54 -6.24 -3.14 -0.60
CA ILE A 54 -6.45 -1.88 0.11
C ILE A 54 -6.36 -0.70 -0.86
N LEU A 55 -5.41 -0.74 -1.80
CA LEU A 55 -5.27 0.29 -2.82
C LEU A 55 -6.53 0.41 -3.68
N ASP A 56 -7.15 -0.72 -4.04
CA ASP A 56 -8.42 -0.74 -4.79
C ASP A 56 -9.58 -0.08 -4.04
N LEU A 57 -9.55 -0.08 -2.70
CA LEU A 57 -10.62 0.51 -1.87
C LEU A 57 -10.54 2.04 -1.81
N LEU A 58 -9.37 2.65 -2.04
CA LEU A 58 -9.15 4.10 -1.88
C LEU A 58 -10.04 4.95 -2.80
N SER A 59 -10.50 4.41 -3.92
CA SER A 59 -11.33 5.13 -4.89
C SER A 59 -12.82 5.04 -4.62
N ARG A 60 -13.28 4.20 -3.67
CA ARG A 60 -14.71 3.89 -3.53
C ARG A 60 -15.55 5.05 -2.98
N ASN A 61 -14.98 5.91 -2.13
CA ASN A 61 -15.62 7.12 -1.58
C ASN A 61 -17.11 6.93 -1.23
N LEU A 62 -17.44 5.86 -0.51
CA LEU A 62 -18.83 5.43 -0.27
C LEU A 62 -19.68 6.46 0.50
N HIS A 63 -19.05 7.36 1.26
CA HIS A 63 -19.72 8.48 1.94
C HIS A 63 -20.17 9.58 0.97
N ASN A 64 -19.69 9.56 -0.28
CA ASN A 64 -20.06 10.49 -1.34
C ASN A 64 -20.97 9.86 -2.40
N GLN A 65 -21.21 8.55 -2.34
CA GLN A 65 -22.13 7.87 -3.23
C GLN A 65 -23.57 8.12 -2.78
N GLU A 66 -24.38 8.76 -3.63
CA GLU A 66 -25.79 9.01 -3.34
C GLU A 66 -26.55 7.72 -3.00
N TYR A 67 -27.49 7.83 -2.07
CA TYR A 67 -28.30 6.73 -1.54
C TYR A 67 -27.54 5.60 -0.82
N HIS A 68 -26.20 5.68 -0.72
CA HIS A 68 -25.43 4.79 0.13
C HIS A 68 -25.71 5.11 1.62
N PRO A 69 -25.78 4.10 2.52
CA PRO A 69 -26.07 4.34 3.94
C PRO A 69 -25.12 5.34 4.60
N LEU A 70 -23.83 5.30 4.26
CA LEU A 70 -22.85 6.27 4.77
C LEU A 70 -23.10 7.70 4.30
N TRP A 71 -23.53 7.86 3.04
CA TRP A 71 -23.92 9.17 2.52
C TRP A 71 -25.17 9.70 3.21
N LEU A 72 -26.19 8.85 3.41
CA LEU A 72 -27.43 9.24 4.10
C LEU A 72 -27.16 9.70 5.54
N ILE A 73 -26.31 8.98 6.28
CA ILE A 73 -25.91 9.37 7.63
C ILE A 73 -25.17 10.70 7.62
N LYS A 74 -24.21 10.88 6.70
CA LYS A 74 -23.48 12.12 6.52
C LYS A 74 -24.45 13.30 6.29
N GLN A 75 -25.40 13.16 5.37
CA GLN A 75 -26.40 14.21 5.09
C GLN A 75 -27.23 14.55 6.32
N ARG A 76 -27.70 13.55 7.09
CA ARG A 76 -28.45 13.79 8.32
C ARG A 76 -27.66 14.58 9.38
N ILE A 77 -26.35 14.32 9.48
CA ILE A 77 -25.47 15.05 10.41
C ILE A 77 -25.30 16.50 9.92
N ILE A 78 -25.03 16.70 8.63
CA ILE A 78 -24.90 18.04 8.03
C ILE A 78 -26.17 18.85 8.26
N ASP A 79 -27.33 18.28 7.92
CA ASP A 79 -28.64 18.90 8.12
C ASP A 79 -28.88 19.28 9.58
N PHE A 80 -28.52 18.40 10.51
CA PHE A 80 -28.68 18.65 11.93
C PHE A 80 -27.81 19.82 12.40
N LEU A 81 -26.54 19.86 11.99
CA LEU A 81 -25.61 20.93 12.36
C LEU A 81 -26.06 22.29 11.80
N HIS A 82 -26.51 22.33 10.55
CA HIS A 82 -26.97 23.56 9.90
C HIS A 82 -28.31 24.04 10.49
N LYS A 83 -29.30 23.16 10.66
CA LYS A 83 -30.60 23.54 11.26
C LYS A 83 -30.46 24.01 12.71
N ARG A 84 -29.58 23.37 13.48
CA ARG A 84 -29.33 23.75 14.88
C ARG A 84 -28.61 25.10 14.98
N SER A 85 -27.68 25.40 14.07
CA SER A 85 -26.98 26.69 14.08
C SER A 85 -27.88 27.84 13.63
N GLU A 86 -28.88 27.58 12.80
CA GLU A 86 -29.90 28.56 12.37
C GLU A 86 -30.87 28.97 13.49
N HIS A 87 -31.17 28.07 14.42
CA HIS A 87 -32.02 28.38 15.57
C HIS A 87 -31.28 29.12 16.70
N ARG A 88 -29.96 29.33 16.57
CA ARG A 88 -29.15 30.09 17.54
C ARG A 88 -29.18 31.58 17.17
N GLN A 89 -29.06 32.46 18.17
CA GLN A 89 -29.30 33.90 18.04
C GLN A 89 -28.60 34.56 16.83
N PRO A 90 -29.14 35.68 16.31
CA PRO A 90 -28.71 36.31 15.04
C PRO A 90 -27.21 36.54 14.91
N ASP A 91 -26.54 36.87 16.01
CA ASP A 91 -25.10 37.21 16.05
C ASP A 91 -24.18 35.99 16.25
N GLY A 92 -24.72 34.77 16.28
CA GLY A 92 -24.02 33.55 16.71
C GLY A 92 -24.21 32.32 15.82
N LYS A 93 -24.64 32.48 14.56
CA LYS A 93 -24.76 31.35 13.61
C LYS A 93 -23.37 30.79 13.29
N THR A 94 -23.01 29.66 13.91
CA THR A 94 -21.81 28.93 13.56
C THR A 94 -22.01 28.22 12.22
N LEU A 95 -21.34 28.71 11.18
CA LEU A 95 -21.32 28.07 9.88
C LEU A 95 -20.28 26.96 9.89
N PHE A 96 -20.73 25.72 9.72
CA PHE A 96 -19.85 24.57 9.52
C PHE A 96 -19.59 24.39 8.04
N SER A 97 -18.33 24.52 7.63
CA SER A 97 -17.87 24.11 6.31
C SER A 97 -17.74 22.59 6.25
N VAL A 98 -18.12 22.01 5.13
CA VAL A 98 -18.11 20.56 4.90
C VAL A 98 -17.00 20.24 3.89
N TYR A 99 -16.09 19.35 4.27
CA TYR A 99 -14.96 18.94 3.43
C TYR A 99 -14.94 17.41 3.28
N ASP A 100 -15.55 16.91 2.21
CA ASP A 100 -15.75 15.46 2.01
C ASP A 100 -14.77 14.81 1.02
N SER A 101 -13.97 15.63 0.31
CA SER A 101 -13.09 15.21 -0.78
C SER A 101 -11.61 15.33 -0.44
N ILE A 102 -11.26 15.34 0.86
CA ILE A 102 -9.88 15.38 1.34
C ILE A 102 -9.16 14.09 0.94
N SER A 103 -7.86 14.19 0.62
CA SER A 103 -7.05 13.00 0.34
C SER A 103 -6.89 12.12 1.59
N PRO A 104 -7.05 10.78 1.47
CA PRO A 104 -6.78 9.88 2.59
C PRO A 104 -5.28 9.71 2.87
N VAL A 105 -4.41 10.16 1.95
CA VAL A 105 -2.96 10.14 2.15
C VAL A 105 -2.56 11.33 3.02
N VAL A 106 -2.02 11.04 4.20
CA VAL A 106 -1.63 12.02 5.22
C VAL A 106 -0.20 11.78 5.68
N SER A 107 0.47 12.83 6.15
CA SER A 107 1.78 12.68 6.80
C SER A 107 1.65 12.07 8.19
N THR A 108 2.75 11.52 8.72
CA THR A 108 2.78 10.97 10.09
C THR A 108 2.43 12.03 11.14
N PHE A 109 2.86 13.27 10.95
CA PHE A 109 2.54 14.41 11.82
C PHE A 109 1.06 14.86 11.73
N GLN A 110 0.38 14.63 10.61
CA GLN A 110 -1.03 14.96 10.49
C GLN A 110 -1.94 13.89 11.12
N ASN A 111 -1.47 12.64 11.15
CA ASN A 111 -2.25 11.51 11.65
C ASN A 111 -2.16 11.34 13.18
N PHE A 112 -1.08 11.81 13.80
CA PHE A 112 -0.77 11.65 15.23
C PHE A 112 -0.41 12.99 15.85
#